data_AF-A0A0F9W370-F1
#
_entry.id   AF-A0A0F9W370-F1
#
_cell.length_a   1.000
_cell.length_b   1.000
_cell.length_c   1.000
_cell.angle_alpha   90.00
_cell.angle_beta   90.00
_cell.angle_gamma   90.00
#
_symmetry.space_group_name_H-M   'P 1'
#
loop_
_entity.id
_entity.type
_entity.pdbx_description
1 polymer ?
#
loop_
_entity_poly.entity_id
_entity_poly.type
_entity_poly.pdbx_seq_one_letter_code
_entity_poly.pdbx_strand_id
1 'polypeptide(L)'
;MEREQEHLNDSRYMRYHKDVYLPRNIIEAALEFLPDTGVGLGRSRHYDFVMTERGLPSVVNMPEEYEIIDVTVIRDTFAVFRVCIRFPWPGKMSDFVTVLEGDYEMVSSYWNAKRDRHRTLDEVQYEQSP
;
A
#
# COMPACT_ATOMS: atom_id res chain seq x y z
N MET A 1 -19.24 3.75 -13.03
CA MET A 1 -18.46 3.04 -12.00
C MET A 1 -17.25 2.38 -12.66
N GLU A 2 -16.33 3.18 -13.21
CA GLU A 2 -15.15 2.68 -13.96
C GLU A 2 -13.85 3.43 -13.62
N ARG A 3 -13.87 4.40 -12.69
CA ARG A 3 -12.71 5.23 -12.35
C ARG A 3 -11.82 4.67 -11.23
N GLU A 4 -12.27 3.66 -10.49
CA GLU A 4 -11.62 3.27 -9.23
C GLU A 4 -10.36 2.38 -9.41
N GLN A 5 -9.97 2.05 -10.64
CA GLN A 5 -8.82 1.17 -10.92
C GLN A 5 -7.98 1.57 -12.15
N GLU A 6 -8.07 2.80 -12.66
CA GLU A 6 -7.29 3.22 -13.85
C GLU A 6 -5.79 2.94 -13.71
N HIS A 7 -5.21 3.15 -12.53
CA HIS A 7 -3.77 2.91 -12.26
C HIS A 7 -3.33 1.44 -12.37
N LEU A 8 -4.27 0.47 -12.39
CA LEU A 8 -3.97 -0.95 -12.57
C LEU A 8 -3.89 -1.38 -14.05
N ASN A 9 -4.33 -0.51 -14.98
CA ASN A 9 -4.35 -0.78 -16.43
C ASN A 9 -3.77 0.38 -17.28
N ASP A 10 -3.24 1.42 -16.64
CA ASP A 10 -2.81 2.63 -17.33
C ASP A 10 -1.31 2.60 -17.67
N SER A 11 -1.03 2.67 -18.97
CA SER A 11 0.30 2.87 -19.56
C SER A 11 1.11 4.00 -18.92
N ARG A 12 0.44 4.94 -18.25
CA ARG A 12 1.06 6.07 -17.54
C ARG A 12 1.85 5.66 -16.31
N TYR A 13 1.63 4.48 -15.74
CA TYR A 13 2.29 4.06 -14.51
C TYR A 13 3.26 2.90 -14.73
N MET A 14 4.22 2.80 -13.82
CA MET A 14 5.07 1.62 -13.65
C MET A 14 4.93 1.14 -12.21
N ARG A 15 4.84 -0.17 -12.03
CA ARG A 15 4.64 -0.81 -10.73
C ARG A 15 5.82 -1.73 -10.42
N TYR A 16 6.33 -1.63 -9.20
CA TYR A 16 7.43 -2.43 -8.68
C TYR A 16 6.98 -3.13 -7.42
N HIS A 17 7.15 -4.45 -7.36
CA HIS A 17 6.73 -5.25 -6.21
C HIS A 17 7.91 -6.03 -5.66
N LYS A 18 8.01 -6.12 -4.33
CA LYS A 18 9.15 -6.71 -3.65
C LYS A 18 9.48 -8.15 -4.06
N ASP A 19 8.45 -8.95 -4.37
CA ASP A 19 8.59 -10.37 -4.69
C ASP A 19 8.90 -10.62 -6.17
N VAL A 20 8.79 -9.59 -7.02
CA VAL A 20 9.09 -9.67 -8.47
C VAL A 20 10.38 -8.91 -8.75
N TYR A 21 10.33 -7.59 -8.58
CA TYR A 21 11.45 -6.69 -8.78
C TYR A 21 11.17 -5.32 -8.16
N LEU A 22 11.98 -4.93 -7.18
CA LEU A 22 11.93 -3.62 -6.53
C LEU A 22 13.36 -3.08 -6.41
N PRO A 23 13.82 -2.26 -7.38
CA PRO A 23 15.20 -1.80 -7.40
C PRO A 23 15.45 -0.73 -6.34
N ARG A 24 16.71 -0.63 -5.90
CA ARG A 24 17.12 0.24 -4.78
C ARG A 24 16.72 1.71 -4.94
N ASN A 25 16.82 2.28 -6.14
CA ASN A 25 16.45 3.67 -6.40
C ASN A 25 14.94 3.91 -6.20
N ILE A 26 14.10 2.90 -6.46
CA ILE A 26 12.64 2.99 -6.21
C ILE A 26 12.34 2.85 -4.72
N ILE A 27 13.11 2.02 -3.99
CA ILE A 27 13.03 1.94 -2.52
C ILE A 27 13.38 3.31 -1.91
N GLU A 28 14.49 3.92 -2.33
CA GLU A 28 14.93 5.23 -1.85
C GLU A 28 13.87 6.31 -2.13
N ALA A 29 13.33 6.36 -3.36
CA ALA A 29 12.25 7.30 -3.69
C ALA A 29 10.96 7.05 -2.88
N ALA A 30 10.62 5.79 -2.61
CA ALA A 30 9.47 5.45 -1.78
C ALA A 30 9.69 5.89 -0.32
N LEU A 31 10.90 5.75 0.22
CA LEU A 31 11.24 6.24 1.56
C LEU A 31 11.14 7.77 1.64
N GLU A 32 11.53 8.51 0.60
CA GLU A 32 11.37 9.96 0.52
C GLU A 32 9.91 10.40 0.39
N PHE A 33 9.06 9.55 -0.20
CA PHE A 33 7.62 9.80 -0.34
C PHE A 33 6.83 9.55 0.95
N LEU A 34 7.28 8.60 1.77
CA LEU A 34 6.56 8.20 2.99
C LEU A 34 6.63 9.29 4.07
N PRO A 35 5.56 9.49 4.85
CA PRO A 35 5.59 10.39 6.00
C PRO A 35 6.61 9.95 7.06
N ASP A 36 7.02 10.90 7.90
CA ASP A 36 7.82 10.61 9.09
C ASP A 36 7.09 9.64 10.03
N THR A 37 7.87 8.85 10.76
CA THR A 37 7.37 7.91 11.77
C THR A 37 6.54 8.62 12.84
N GLY A 38 5.45 7.97 13.28
CA GLY A 38 4.53 8.50 14.29
C GLY A 38 3.50 9.50 13.74
N VAL A 39 3.65 9.98 12.50
CA VAL A 39 2.64 10.81 11.83
C VAL A 39 1.34 10.01 11.66
N GLY A 40 0.21 10.63 12.02
CA GLY A 40 -1.10 10.04 11.83
C GLY A 40 -1.40 9.84 10.34
N LEU A 41 -1.70 8.60 9.96
CA LEU A 41 -2.14 8.27 8.62
C LEU A 41 -3.65 8.52 8.49
N GLY A 42 -4.06 9.05 7.34
CA GLY A 42 -5.48 9.16 6.99
C GLY A 42 -6.19 7.81 7.01
N ARG A 43 -7.51 7.80 6.87
CA ARG A 43 -8.30 6.57 6.76
C ARG A 43 -9.21 6.67 5.54
N SER A 44 -9.24 5.63 4.71
CA SER A 44 -10.21 5.52 3.62
C SER A 44 -11.59 5.21 4.16
N ARG A 45 -12.62 5.49 3.34
CA ARG A 45 -14.00 5.04 3.61
C ARG A 45 -14.10 3.53 3.80
N HIS A 46 -13.30 2.75 3.06
CA HIS A 46 -13.27 1.30 3.21
C HIS A 46 -12.75 0.90 4.59
N TYR A 47 -11.65 1.52 5.04
CA TYR A 47 -11.11 1.30 6.39
C TYR A 47 -12.17 1.57 7.46
N ASP A 48 -12.83 2.72 7.38
CA ASP A 48 -13.87 3.11 8.35
C ASP A 48 -15.05 2.13 8.37
N PHE A 49 -15.44 1.61 7.21
CA PHE A 49 -16.52 0.63 7.08
C PHE A 49 -16.19 -0.70 7.80
N VAL A 50 -14.96 -1.20 7.65
CA VAL A 50 -14.57 -2.53 8.19
C VAL A 50 -13.94 -2.45 9.59
N MET A 51 -13.57 -1.26 10.06
CA MET A 51 -12.86 -1.05 11.33
C MET A 51 -13.56 -1.70 12.52
N THR A 52 -14.87 -1.49 12.66
CA THR A 52 -15.66 -2.03 13.78
C THR A 52 -15.78 -3.54 13.72
N GLU A 53 -16.07 -4.11 12.55
CA GLU A 53 -16.22 -5.56 12.35
C GLU A 53 -14.89 -6.29 12.62
N ARG A 54 -13.78 -5.73 12.16
CA ARG A 54 -12.45 -6.36 12.22
C ARG A 54 -11.65 -5.99 13.46
N GLY A 55 -12.18 -5.09 14.29
CA GLY A 55 -11.50 -4.55 15.46
C GLY A 55 -10.15 -3.94 15.06
N LEU A 56 -10.17 -3.02 14.09
CA LEU A 56 -9.04 -2.18 13.71
C LEU A 56 -9.01 -0.92 14.62
N PRO A 57 -7.87 -0.25 14.90
CA PRO A 57 -7.77 0.88 15.77
C PRO A 57 -8.38 2.05 15.05
N SER A 58 -8.92 2.91 15.89
CA SER A 58 -9.41 4.22 15.50
C SER A 58 -8.30 5.14 15.00
N VAL A 59 -7.04 4.86 15.34
CA VAL A 59 -5.87 5.67 14.97
C VAL A 59 -4.79 4.75 14.39
N VAL A 60 -4.28 5.13 13.22
CA VAL A 60 -3.14 4.48 12.57
C VAL A 60 -2.06 5.54 12.41
N ASN A 61 -0.87 5.27 12.95
CA ASN A 61 0.30 6.12 12.77
C ASN A 61 1.30 5.41 11.86
N MET A 62 2.17 6.18 11.21
CA MET A 62 3.29 5.63 10.48
C MET A 62 4.18 4.82 11.45
N PRO A 63 4.43 3.52 11.18
CA PRO A 63 5.21 2.66 12.07
C PRO A 63 6.72 2.96 12.03
N GLU A 64 7.43 2.60 13.09
CA GLU A 64 8.91 2.60 13.12
C GLU A 64 9.49 1.49 12.23
N GLU A 65 8.88 0.29 12.29
CA GLU A 65 9.30 -0.87 11.53
C GLU A 65 8.23 -1.26 10.51
N TYR A 66 8.62 -1.29 9.23
CA TYR A 66 7.75 -1.69 8.13
C TYR A 66 8.54 -2.27 6.96
N GLU A 67 7.82 -2.94 6.07
CA GLU A 67 8.32 -3.46 4.81
C GLU A 67 7.60 -2.77 3.65
N ILE A 68 8.34 -2.27 2.66
CA ILE A 68 7.76 -1.77 1.41
C ILE A 68 7.42 -2.97 0.53
N ILE A 69 6.15 -3.12 0.19
CA ILE A 69 5.61 -4.24 -0.58
C ILE A 69 5.53 -3.89 -2.07
N ASP A 70 4.97 -2.72 -2.38
CA ASP A 70 4.63 -2.31 -3.74
C ASP A 70 4.83 -0.80 -3.89
N VAL A 71 5.39 -0.37 -5.02
CA VAL A 71 5.58 1.04 -5.35
C VAL A 71 5.07 1.27 -6.77
N THR A 72 4.20 2.27 -6.93
CA THR A 72 3.75 2.73 -8.25
C THR A 72 4.32 4.12 -8.50
N VAL A 73 4.93 4.30 -9.66
CA VAL A 73 5.49 5.58 -10.11
C VAL A 73 4.86 6.01 -11.42
N ILE A 74 4.86 7.30 -11.69
CA ILE A 74 4.49 7.86 -13.00
C ILE A 74 5.62 7.55 -13.98
N ARG A 75 5.31 6.94 -15.12
CA ARG A 75 6.29 6.48 -16.12
C ARG A 75 7.17 7.60 -16.65
N ASP A 76 6.56 8.74 -16.96
CA ASP A 76 7.27 9.83 -17.64
C ASP A 76 8.18 10.64 -16.72
N THR A 77 7.82 10.75 -15.44
CA THR A 77 8.54 11.59 -14.47
C THR A 77 9.28 10.80 -13.40
N PHE A 78 9.01 9.50 -13.28
CA PHE A 78 9.45 8.65 -12.17
C PHE A 78 9.00 9.15 -10.78
N ALA A 79 8.04 10.08 -10.72
CA ALA A 79 7.48 10.54 -9.45
C ALA A 79 6.71 9.40 -8.78
N VAL A 80 6.93 9.21 -7.48
CA VAL A 80 6.19 8.22 -6.69
C VAL A 80 4.74 8.64 -6.59
N PHE A 81 3.85 7.74 -6.99
CA PHE A 81 2.41 7.93 -6.94
C PHE A 81 1.78 7.12 -5.80
N ARG A 82 2.28 5.92 -5.53
CA ARG A 82 1.71 5.02 -4.52
C ARG A 82 2.79 4.20 -3.85
N VAL A 83 2.70 4.04 -2.53
CA VAL A 83 3.53 3.12 -1.76
C VAL A 83 2.63 2.24 -0.88
N CYS A 84 2.82 0.94 -0.98
CA CYS A 84 2.18 -0.05 -0.13
C CYS A 84 3.21 -0.56 0.89
N ILE A 85 2.91 -0.40 2.17
CA ILE A 85 3.75 -0.87 3.27
C ILE A 85 3.03 -1.94 4.10
N ARG A 86 3.81 -2.82 4.72
CA ARG A 86 3.34 -3.83 5.67
C ARG A 86 4.02 -3.63 7.02
N PHE A 87 3.27 -3.68 8.12
CA PHE A 87 3.83 -3.54 9.46
C PHE A 87 3.05 -4.35 10.52
N PRO A 88 3.67 -4.75 11.64
CA PRO A 88 3.00 -5.51 12.68
C PRO A 88 1.88 -4.72 13.36
N TRP A 89 0.81 -5.41 13.72
CA TRP A 89 -0.20 -4.83 14.60
C TRP A 89 0.14 -4.92 16.09
N PRO A 90 0.05 -3.83 16.85
CA PRO A 90 0.14 -3.90 18.30
C PRO A 90 -1.05 -4.68 18.90
N GLY A 91 -0.79 -5.88 19.41
CA GLY A 91 -1.78 -6.66 20.19
C GLY A 91 -2.54 -7.75 19.42
N LYS A 92 -2.18 -8.06 18.18
CA LYS A 92 -2.69 -9.21 17.38
C LYS A 92 -1.54 -9.83 16.61
N MET A 93 -1.62 -11.13 16.29
CA MET A 93 -0.61 -11.85 15.50
C MET A 93 -0.70 -11.57 13.98
N SER A 94 -1.17 -10.39 13.56
CA SER A 94 -1.44 -10.09 12.15
C SER A 94 -0.79 -8.79 11.72
N ASP A 95 -0.45 -8.70 10.44
CA ASP A 95 0.16 -7.52 9.86
C ASP A 95 -0.92 -6.58 9.29
N PHE A 96 -0.63 -5.28 9.28
CA PHE A 96 -1.36 -4.27 8.54
C PHE A 96 -0.72 -4.09 7.20
N VAL A 97 -1.54 -4.00 6.16
CA VAL A 97 -1.10 -3.52 4.86
C VAL A 97 -1.78 -2.19 4.62
N THR A 98 -0.99 -1.14 4.40
CA THR A 98 -1.47 0.21 4.15
C THR A 98 -0.97 0.68 2.80
N VAL A 99 -1.87 1.27 2.02
CA VAL A 99 -1.55 1.95 0.76
C VAL A 99 -1.56 3.45 1.03
N LEU A 100 -0.52 4.16 0.60
CA LEU A 100 -0.43 5.62 0.60
C LEU A 100 -0.33 6.10 -0.86
N GLU A 101 -1.22 7.00 -1.28
CA GLU A 101 -1.24 7.59 -2.63
C GLU A 101 -0.90 9.09 -2.58
N GLY A 102 -0.32 9.61 -3.68
CA GLY A 102 0.01 11.02 -3.85
C GLY A 102 -1.23 11.90 -3.74
N ASP A 103 -1.09 13.06 -3.08
CA ASP A 103 -2.15 13.93 -2.53
C ASP A 103 -2.70 13.53 -1.14
N TYR A 104 -2.11 12.56 -0.43
CA TYR A 104 -2.45 12.18 0.96
C TYR A 104 -3.89 11.64 1.18
N GLU A 105 -4.74 11.66 0.16
CA GLU A 105 -6.19 11.46 0.30
C GLU A 105 -6.67 10.01 0.18
N MET A 106 -5.80 9.03 -0.05
CA MET A 106 -6.23 7.62 -0.08
C MET A 106 -5.32 6.70 0.74
N VAL A 107 -5.76 6.44 1.99
CA VAL A 107 -5.19 5.44 2.89
C VAL A 107 -6.12 4.23 3.00
N SER A 108 -5.89 3.23 2.16
CA SER A 108 -6.59 1.94 2.30
C SER A 108 -5.73 1.01 3.13
N SER A 109 -5.93 1.01 4.46
CA SER A 109 -5.38 -0.07 5.28
C SER A 109 -6.34 -1.25 5.30
N TYR A 110 -5.83 -2.43 5.00
CA TYR A 110 -6.58 -3.67 5.09
C TYR A 110 -5.82 -4.64 5.96
N TRP A 111 -6.59 -5.39 6.75
CA TRP A 111 -6.04 -6.50 7.51
C TRP A 111 -5.66 -7.60 6.51
N ASN A 112 -4.41 -8.05 6.57
CA ASN A 112 -3.94 -9.16 5.78
C ASN A 112 -3.14 -10.06 6.72
N ALA A 113 -3.55 -11.31 6.94
CA ALA A 113 -2.65 -12.23 7.64
C ALA A 113 -1.39 -12.43 6.78
N LYS A 114 -0.25 -12.73 7.40
CA LYS A 114 1.06 -12.90 6.72
C LYS A 114 1.06 -13.92 5.56
N ARG A 115 -0.01 -14.73 5.43
CA ARG A 115 -0.25 -15.75 4.40
C ARG A 115 -1.61 -15.62 3.71
N ASP A 116 -2.28 -14.49 3.88
CA ASP A 116 -3.65 -14.31 3.39
C ASP A 116 -3.63 -14.05 1.88
N ARG A 117 -4.26 -14.97 1.14
CA ARG A 117 -4.43 -14.95 -0.32
C ARG A 117 -5.78 -14.30 -0.64
N HIS A 118 -5.91 -13.02 -0.28
CA HIS A 118 -7.18 -12.31 -0.41
C HIS A 118 -7.55 -12.13 -1.90
N ARG A 119 -8.79 -12.41 -2.31
CA ARG A 119 -9.24 -12.37 -3.72
C ARG A 119 -9.19 -10.98 -4.39
N THR A 120 -8.92 -9.94 -3.63
CA THR A 120 -8.71 -8.56 -4.10
C THR A 120 -7.24 -8.24 -4.36
N LEU A 121 -6.32 -9.14 -3.98
CA LEU A 121 -4.96 -9.20 -4.50
C LEU A 121 -5.02 -10.10 -5.73
N ASP A 122 -5.00 -9.50 -6.90
CA ASP A 122 -5.06 -10.24 -8.16
C ASP A 122 -3.73 -11.00 -8.37
N GLU A 123 -3.71 -12.29 -8.01
CA GLU A 123 -2.58 -13.20 -8.27
C GLU A 123 -2.24 -13.27 -9.78
N VAL A 124 -3.24 -13.07 -10.66
CA VAL A 124 -3.08 -13.23 -12.12
C VAL A 124 -2.36 -12.04 -12.74
N GLN A 125 -2.57 -10.82 -12.23
CA GLN A 125 -1.81 -9.64 -12.71
C GLN A 125 -0.31 -9.73 -12.41
N TYR A 126 0.11 -10.52 -11.41
CA TYR A 126 1.51 -10.67 -11.02
C TYR A 126 2.25 -11.79 -11.75
N GLU A 127 1.54 -12.85 -12.16
CA GLU A 127 2.16 -13.98 -12.89
C GLU A 127 2.36 -13.70 -14.39
N GLN A 128 1.65 -12.72 -14.97
CA GLN A 128 1.64 -12.48 -16.42
C GLN A 128 2.51 -11.31 -16.90
N SER A 129 3.28 -10.67 -16.03
CA SER A 129 4.27 -9.66 -16.40
C SER A 129 5.45 -9.69 -15.42
N PRO A 130 6.51 -10.47 -15.71
CA PRO A 130 7.76 -10.37 -14.96
C PRO A 130 8.40 -8.99 -15.09
#